data_AF-A0A8S9N5W8-F1
#
_entry.id   AF-A0A8S9N5W8-F1
#
_cell.length_a   1.000
_cell.length_b   1.000
_cell.length_c   1.000
_cell.angle_alpha   90.00
_cell.angle_beta   90.00
_cell.angle_gamma   90.00
#
_symmetry.space_group_name_H-M   'P 1'
#
loop_
_entity.id
_entity.type
_entity.pdbx_description
1 polymer ?
#
loop_
_entity_poly.entity_id
_entity_poly.type
_entity_poly.pdbx_seq_one_letter_code
_entity_poly.pdbx_strand_id
1 'polypeptide(L)'
;MAKAKQQKSSKPKKQPRQVEKKKKKEGKDCDLSQFRAQLDSLGLKIIQVTADGNCFFRSLADQLEGNEDEHSKYRSMVVQYIVKNREMFEPFIEDDVPFEDYCKTMDDDGTWAGNMELQAASLVTRSNICIHRSMSPRWYIRNFEDSRTRMIHLSYHDGEHYNSVRSREDACGGPARPVVIEADAKVSAASKQAKATESKSKTRSDKCDVDAGAVK
;
A
#
# COMPACT_ATOMS: atom_id res chain seq x y z
N MET A 1 -19.08 65.22 32.44
CA MET A 1 -20.09 64.86 31.42
C MET A 1 -19.52 65.23 30.05
N ALA A 2 -18.92 64.26 29.35
CA ALA A 2 -19.52 63.49 28.25
C ALA A 2 -19.59 64.26 26.91
N LYS A 3 -18.74 63.86 25.95
CA LYS A 3 -19.08 63.50 24.56
C LYS A 3 -17.78 63.22 23.76
N ALA A 4 -17.43 61.94 23.63
CA ALA A 4 -16.42 61.47 22.68
C ALA A 4 -17.10 61.11 21.35
N LYS A 5 -16.49 61.57 20.26
CA LYS A 5 -16.92 61.38 18.86
C LYS A 5 -16.81 59.91 18.43
N GLN A 6 -17.80 59.50 17.66
CA GLN A 6 -17.88 58.24 16.92
C GLN A 6 -16.69 58.06 15.96
N GLN A 7 -16.08 56.87 16.00
CA GLN A 7 -15.41 56.27 14.84
C GLN A 7 -16.07 54.92 14.56
N LYS A 8 -16.68 54.81 13.37
CA LYS A 8 -17.14 53.55 12.79
C LYS A 8 -15.91 52.80 12.27
N SER A 9 -15.63 51.61 12.80
CA SER A 9 -14.79 50.62 12.13
C SER A 9 -15.68 49.49 11.61
N SER A 10 -15.75 49.39 10.29
CA SER A 10 -16.43 48.34 9.55
C SER A 10 -15.72 47.00 9.74
N LYS A 11 -16.42 46.00 10.28
CA LYS A 11 -15.97 44.59 10.24
C LYS A 11 -15.88 44.13 8.78
N PRO A 12 -14.78 43.52 8.32
CA PRO A 12 -14.77 42.85 7.03
C PRO A 12 -15.62 41.57 7.11
N LYS A 13 -16.57 41.45 6.18
CA LYS A 13 -17.40 40.26 5.97
C LYS A 13 -16.49 39.07 5.61
N LYS A 14 -16.45 38.04 6.47
CA LYS A 14 -15.88 36.72 6.14
C LYS A 14 -16.74 36.07 5.06
N GLN A 15 -16.21 35.84 3.85
CA GLN A 15 -16.44 34.63 3.04
C GLN A 15 -15.29 34.44 2.03
N PRO A 16 -14.65 33.24 1.99
CA PRO A 16 -14.60 32.50 0.71
C PRO A 16 -14.62 30.95 0.86
N ARG A 17 -15.32 30.38 1.85
CA ARG A 17 -15.30 28.92 2.13
C ARG A 17 -15.92 28.02 1.04
N GLN A 18 -16.71 28.57 0.11
CA GLN A 18 -17.38 27.78 -0.94
C GLN A 18 -16.56 27.67 -2.24
N VAL A 19 -15.74 28.68 -2.56
CA VAL A 19 -14.92 28.69 -3.78
C VAL A 19 -13.73 27.72 -3.65
N GLU A 20 -13.13 27.65 -2.46
CA GLU A 20 -12.06 26.69 -2.14
C GLU A 20 -12.57 25.24 -2.16
N LYS A 21 -13.79 24.99 -1.66
CA LYS A 21 -14.40 23.66 -1.71
C LYS A 21 -14.72 23.21 -3.14
N LYS A 22 -15.20 24.11 -4.01
CA LYS A 22 -15.43 23.82 -5.42
C LYS A 22 -14.13 23.56 -6.18
N LYS A 23 -13.11 24.42 -6.03
CA LYS A 23 -11.78 24.20 -6.63
C LYS A 23 -11.12 22.91 -6.14
N LYS A 24 -11.21 22.58 -4.85
CA LYS A 24 -10.68 21.32 -4.31
C LYS A 24 -11.44 20.10 -4.85
N LYS A 25 -12.76 20.22 -5.07
CA LYS A 25 -13.58 19.14 -5.64
C LYS A 25 -13.30 18.92 -7.13
N GLU A 26 -13.16 20.00 -7.91
CA GLU A 26 -12.79 19.95 -9.33
C GLU A 26 -11.38 19.39 -9.53
N GLY A 27 -10.41 19.82 -8.71
CA GLY A 27 -9.06 19.25 -8.74
C GLY A 27 -8.99 17.77 -8.38
N LYS A 28 -9.81 17.32 -7.41
CA LYS A 28 -9.91 15.90 -7.02
C LYS A 28 -10.53 15.03 -8.12
N ASP A 29 -11.52 15.53 -8.85
CA ASP A 29 -12.15 14.79 -9.94
C ASP A 29 -11.20 14.60 -11.14
N CYS A 30 -10.42 15.63 -11.47
CA CYS A 30 -9.35 15.53 -12.47
C CYS A 30 -8.26 14.53 -12.07
N ASP A 31 -7.82 14.52 -10.80
CA ASP A 31 -6.80 13.57 -10.32
C ASP A 31 -7.32 12.13 -10.35
N LEU A 32 -8.56 11.89 -9.92
CA LEU A 32 -9.16 10.55 -9.96
C LEU A 32 -9.36 10.04 -11.39
N SER A 33 -9.77 10.91 -12.32
CA SER A 33 -9.90 10.53 -13.74
C SER A 33 -8.55 10.21 -14.38
N GLN A 34 -7.50 10.99 -14.07
CA GLN A 34 -6.13 10.71 -14.49
C GLN A 34 -5.64 9.37 -13.94
N PHE A 35 -5.91 9.10 -12.66
CA PHE A 35 -5.48 7.85 -12.04
C PHE A 35 -6.21 6.63 -12.62
N ARG A 36 -7.52 6.76 -12.91
CA ARG A 36 -8.26 5.71 -13.63
C ARG A 36 -7.67 5.45 -15.01
N ALA A 37 -7.37 6.49 -15.79
CA ALA A 37 -6.74 6.34 -17.10
C ALA A 37 -5.36 5.65 -17.02
N GLN A 38 -4.56 5.98 -15.99
CA GLN A 38 -3.29 5.31 -15.72
C GLN A 38 -3.50 3.80 -15.47
N LEU A 39 -4.47 3.42 -14.63
CA LEU A 39 -4.77 2.01 -14.36
C LEU A 39 -5.37 1.30 -15.59
N ASP A 40 -6.25 1.97 -16.34
CA ASP A 40 -6.84 1.44 -17.57
C ASP A 40 -5.75 1.11 -18.61
N SER A 41 -4.71 1.94 -18.71
CA SER A 41 -3.56 1.67 -19.59
C SER A 41 -2.77 0.39 -19.23
N LEU A 42 -2.92 -0.08 -17.99
CA LEU A 42 -2.35 -1.33 -17.48
C LEU A 42 -3.36 -2.50 -17.54
N GLY A 43 -4.55 -2.29 -18.09
CA GLY A 43 -5.63 -3.28 -18.06
C GLY A 43 -6.22 -3.49 -16.67
N LEU A 44 -6.20 -2.45 -15.82
CA LEU A 44 -6.67 -2.50 -14.43
C LEU A 44 -7.82 -1.54 -14.20
N LYS A 45 -8.64 -1.85 -13.20
CA LYS A 45 -9.73 -0.99 -12.73
C LYS A 45 -9.73 -0.89 -11.21
N ILE A 46 -10.20 0.25 -10.71
CA ILE A 46 -10.44 0.48 -9.28
C ILE A 46 -11.79 -0.10 -8.91
N ILE A 47 -11.82 -0.92 -7.85
CA ILE A 47 -13.04 -1.32 -7.15
C ILE A 47 -13.16 -0.43 -5.94
N GLN A 48 -14.18 0.45 -5.96
CA GLN A 48 -14.42 1.36 -4.85
C GLN A 48 -14.96 0.57 -3.65
N VAL A 49 -14.27 0.67 -2.53
CA VAL A 49 -14.75 0.18 -1.24
C VAL A 49 -15.34 1.33 -0.43
N THR A 50 -16.04 1.00 0.64
CA THR A 50 -16.57 1.99 1.57
C THR A 50 -15.44 2.86 2.13
N ALA A 51 -15.61 4.18 2.04
CA ALA A 51 -14.63 5.18 2.47
C ALA A 51 -14.71 5.48 3.96
N ASP A 52 -14.38 4.48 4.77
CA ASP A 52 -14.28 4.54 6.23
C ASP A 52 -12.86 4.16 6.69
N GLY A 53 -12.65 4.11 8.01
CA GLY A 53 -11.37 3.68 8.57
C GLY A 53 -11.06 2.19 8.40
N ASN A 54 -11.96 1.42 7.79
CA ASN A 54 -11.74 0.03 7.41
C ASN A 54 -11.24 -0.13 5.97
N CYS A 55 -11.09 0.95 5.20
CA CYS A 55 -10.84 0.88 3.75
C CYS A 55 -9.66 -0.02 3.32
N PHE A 56 -8.59 -0.09 4.11
CA PHE A 56 -7.49 -1.04 3.87
C PHE A 56 -7.97 -2.49 3.97
N PHE A 57 -8.60 -2.86 5.09
CA PHE A 57 -9.10 -4.22 5.33
C PHE A 57 -10.24 -4.60 4.39
N ARG A 58 -11.09 -3.64 4.01
CA ARG A 58 -12.12 -3.80 2.97
C ARG A 58 -11.51 -4.11 1.61
N SER A 59 -10.47 -3.35 1.23
CA SER A 59 -9.75 -3.59 -0.04
C SER A 59 -9.03 -4.93 -0.03
N LEU A 60 -8.49 -5.34 1.11
CA LEU A 60 -7.85 -6.64 1.31
C LEU A 60 -8.86 -7.80 1.19
N ALA A 61 -10.03 -7.64 1.83
CA ALA A 61 -11.12 -8.60 1.78
C ALA A 61 -11.68 -8.75 0.36
N ASP A 62 -11.87 -7.64 -0.36
CA ASP A 62 -12.22 -7.66 -1.77
C ASP A 62 -11.17 -8.46 -2.58
N GLN A 63 -9.89 -8.13 -2.46
CA GLN A 63 -8.82 -8.80 -3.21
C GLN A 63 -8.75 -10.32 -2.95
N LEU A 64 -9.02 -10.76 -1.72
CA LEU A 64 -8.87 -12.15 -1.32
C LEU A 64 -10.15 -12.97 -1.45
N GLU A 65 -11.33 -12.37 -1.37
CA GLU A 65 -12.60 -13.10 -1.35
C GLU A 65 -13.64 -12.60 -2.34
N GLY A 66 -13.55 -11.36 -2.82
CA GLY A 66 -14.64 -10.79 -3.62
C GLY A 66 -15.63 -9.93 -2.84
N ASN A 67 -15.42 -9.77 -1.53
CA ASN A 67 -16.41 -9.15 -0.66
C ASN A 67 -15.73 -8.23 0.36
N GLU A 68 -16.05 -6.93 0.32
CA GLU A 68 -15.50 -5.97 1.28
C GLU A 68 -16.05 -6.14 2.70
N ASP A 69 -17.21 -6.77 2.86
CA ASP A 69 -17.89 -6.93 4.16
C ASP A 69 -17.13 -7.90 5.09
N GLU A 70 -16.21 -8.70 4.54
CA GLU A 70 -15.33 -9.59 5.32
C GLU A 70 -14.16 -8.83 5.99
N HIS A 71 -14.13 -7.49 5.95
CA HIS A 71 -13.01 -6.69 6.46
C HIS A 71 -12.64 -6.99 7.92
N SER A 72 -13.62 -7.22 8.81
CA SER A 72 -13.37 -7.50 10.23
C SER A 72 -12.55 -8.77 10.44
N LYS A 73 -12.79 -9.82 9.63
CA LYS A 73 -12.00 -11.06 9.64
C LYS A 73 -10.52 -10.77 9.34
N TYR A 74 -10.26 -9.93 8.35
CA TYR A 74 -8.91 -9.55 7.96
C TYR A 74 -8.23 -8.64 8.97
N ARG A 75 -8.97 -7.72 9.60
CA ARG A 75 -8.49 -6.90 10.72
C ARG A 75 -7.99 -7.79 11.85
N SER A 76 -8.85 -8.65 12.39
CA SER A 76 -8.47 -9.52 13.51
C SER A 76 -7.35 -10.48 13.12
N MET A 77 -7.32 -11.01 11.90
CA MET A 77 -6.20 -11.85 11.44
C MET A 77 -4.86 -11.10 11.45
N VAL A 78 -4.84 -9.84 10.99
CA VAL A 78 -3.64 -9.00 10.97
C VAL A 78 -3.20 -8.64 12.39
N VAL A 79 -4.12 -8.19 13.25
CA VAL A 79 -3.79 -7.85 14.64
C VAL A 79 -3.28 -9.08 15.40
N GLN A 80 -3.93 -10.23 15.25
CA GLN A 80 -3.46 -11.48 15.86
C GLN A 80 -2.07 -11.90 15.35
N TYR A 81 -1.74 -11.61 14.09
CA TYR A 81 -0.39 -11.83 13.58
C TYR A 81 0.62 -10.89 14.26
N ILE A 82 0.28 -9.61 14.43
CA ILE A 82 1.12 -8.64 15.13
C ILE A 82 1.37 -9.08 16.58
N VAL A 83 0.32 -9.43 17.32
CA VAL A 83 0.39 -9.93 18.71
C VAL A 83 1.32 -11.14 18.83
N LYS A 84 1.18 -12.12 17.92
CA LYS A 84 2.01 -13.35 17.93
C LYS A 84 3.48 -13.12 17.57
N ASN A 85 3.79 -12.00 16.91
CA ASN A 85 5.13 -11.67 16.44
C ASN A 85 5.60 -10.34 17.03
N ARG A 86 5.27 -10.07 18.30
CA ARG A 86 5.54 -8.81 19.01
C ARG A 86 6.91 -8.23 18.73
N GLU A 87 7.97 -9.03 18.87
CA GLU A 87 9.36 -8.58 18.69
C GLU A 87 9.65 -7.97 17.31
N MET A 88 8.90 -8.37 16.28
CA MET A 88 9.02 -7.84 14.91
C MET A 88 8.32 -6.48 14.74
N PHE A 89 7.30 -6.21 15.54
CA PHE A 89 6.36 -5.10 15.31
C PHE A 89 6.45 -4.01 16.37
N GLU A 90 6.68 -4.37 17.63
CA GLU A 90 6.81 -3.44 18.76
C GLU A 90 7.82 -2.31 18.51
N PRO A 91 8.98 -2.53 17.86
CA PRO A 91 9.92 -1.43 17.58
C PRO A 91 9.39 -0.33 16.63
N PHE A 92 8.24 -0.56 15.97
CA PHE A 92 7.61 0.40 15.07
C PHE A 92 6.40 1.10 15.68
N ILE A 93 6.03 0.76 16.92
CA ILE A 93 4.99 1.45 17.68
C ILE A 93 5.60 2.67 18.36
N GLU A 94 4.82 3.74 18.52
CA GLU A 94 5.26 4.95 19.22
C GLU A 94 5.66 4.63 20.67
N ASP A 95 6.79 5.16 21.13
CA ASP A 95 7.39 4.82 22.44
C ASP A 95 6.47 5.11 23.65
N ASP A 96 5.49 6.01 23.48
CA ASP A 96 4.50 6.39 24.50
C ASP A 96 3.21 5.55 24.46
N VAL A 97 3.10 4.60 23.54
CA VAL A 97 1.94 3.70 23.39
C VAL A 97 2.33 2.27 23.78
N PRO A 98 1.79 1.70 24.87
CA PRO A 98 2.00 0.29 25.21
C PRO A 98 1.55 -0.64 24.07
N PHE A 99 2.34 -1.67 23.77
CA PHE A 99 2.06 -2.63 22.69
C PHE A 99 0.64 -3.22 22.77
N GLU A 100 0.19 -3.59 23.97
CA GLU A 100 -1.13 -4.16 24.19
C GLU A 100 -2.26 -3.18 23.88
N ASP A 101 -2.06 -1.89 24.18
CA ASP A 101 -3.07 -0.85 23.95
C ASP A 101 -3.11 -0.46 22.47
N TYR A 102 -1.96 -0.45 21.79
CA TYR A 102 -1.90 -0.38 20.34
C TYR A 102 -2.70 -1.52 19.70
N CYS A 103 -2.45 -2.77 20.10
CA CYS A 103 -3.12 -3.94 19.52
C CYS A 103 -4.64 -3.91 19.75
N LYS A 104 -5.11 -3.52 20.94
CA LYS A 104 -6.55 -3.34 21.21
C LYS A 104 -7.15 -2.27 20.30
N THR A 105 -6.51 -1.11 20.21
CA THR A 105 -6.98 0.01 19.37
C THR A 105 -7.02 -0.40 17.89
N MET A 106 -6.03 -1.17 17.42
CA MET A 106 -5.99 -1.64 16.04
C MET A 106 -7.07 -2.69 15.73
N ASP A 107 -7.51 -3.47 16.73
CA ASP A 107 -8.62 -4.42 16.59
C ASP A 107 -10.00 -3.74 16.58
N ASP A 108 -10.09 -2.51 17.09
CA ASP A 108 -11.34 -1.73 17.05
C ASP A 108 -11.77 -1.41 15.61
N ASP A 109 -13.09 -1.48 15.38
CA ASP A 109 -13.68 -1.18 14.09
C ASP A 109 -13.42 0.28 13.68
N GLY A 110 -13.06 0.48 12.42
CA GLY A 110 -12.77 1.80 11.88
C GLY A 110 -11.42 2.40 12.28
N THR A 111 -10.56 1.71 13.04
CA THR A 111 -9.18 2.18 13.25
C THR A 111 -8.36 2.06 11.96
N TRP A 112 -7.68 3.14 11.60
CA TRP A 112 -6.94 3.24 10.33
C TRP A 112 -5.67 2.38 10.38
N ALA A 113 -5.45 1.63 9.30
CA ALA A 113 -4.24 0.83 9.11
C ALA A 113 -3.10 1.65 8.53
N GLY A 114 -1.87 1.40 9.00
CA GLY A 114 -0.63 1.98 8.50
C GLY A 114 0.28 0.95 7.82
N ASN A 115 1.54 1.35 7.59
CA ASN A 115 2.54 0.50 6.95
C ASN A 115 2.78 -0.82 7.70
N MET A 116 2.62 -0.80 9.03
CA MET A 116 2.80 -1.99 9.86
C MET A 116 1.73 -3.05 9.55
N GLU A 117 0.47 -2.64 9.45
CA GLU A 117 -0.65 -3.52 9.12
C GLU A 117 -0.52 -4.04 7.69
N LEU A 118 -0.02 -3.22 6.76
CA LEU A 118 0.28 -3.66 5.40
C LEU A 118 1.37 -4.75 5.39
N GLN A 119 2.44 -4.58 6.17
CA GLN A 119 3.51 -5.57 6.31
C GLN A 119 3.00 -6.87 6.94
N ALA A 120 2.24 -6.76 8.03
CA ALA A 120 1.62 -7.90 8.71
C ALA A 120 0.62 -8.63 7.81
N ALA A 121 -0.24 -7.90 7.08
CA ALA A 121 -1.18 -8.45 6.12
C ALA A 121 -0.48 -9.24 5.02
N SER A 122 0.60 -8.70 4.46
CA SER A 122 1.41 -9.42 3.46
C SER A 122 1.93 -10.75 4.01
N LEU A 123 2.49 -10.75 5.22
CA LEU A 123 3.05 -11.94 5.85
C LEU A 123 1.98 -13.00 6.18
N VAL A 124 0.88 -12.60 6.84
CA VAL A 124 -0.16 -13.54 7.29
C VAL A 124 -0.97 -14.13 6.14
N THR A 125 -1.21 -13.35 5.08
CA THR A 125 -1.94 -13.82 3.87
C THR A 125 -1.03 -14.50 2.86
N ARG A 126 0.29 -14.59 3.14
CA ARG A 126 1.33 -15.08 2.22
C ARG A 126 1.21 -14.50 0.81
N SER A 127 1.03 -13.18 0.75
CA SER A 127 0.83 -12.43 -0.48
C SER A 127 1.73 -11.20 -0.48
N ASN A 128 2.27 -10.82 -1.64
CA ASN A 128 2.93 -9.54 -1.80
C ASN A 128 1.88 -8.44 -2.05
N ILE A 129 2.22 -7.18 -1.79
CA ILE A 129 1.30 -6.04 -1.99
C ILE A 129 1.92 -5.04 -2.96
N CYS A 130 1.15 -4.59 -3.94
CA CYS A 130 1.47 -3.51 -4.88
C CYS A 130 0.48 -2.36 -4.67
N ILE A 131 1.01 -1.18 -4.36
CA ILE A 131 0.21 0.03 -4.13
C ILE A 131 0.41 0.97 -5.32
N HIS A 132 -0.68 1.19 -6.04
CA HIS A 132 -0.78 2.14 -7.13
C HIS A 132 -1.08 3.54 -6.59
N ARG A 133 -0.46 4.54 -7.18
CA ARG A 133 -0.62 5.96 -6.84
C ARG A 133 -0.72 6.78 -8.12
N SER A 134 -1.54 7.83 -8.09
CA SER A 134 -1.68 8.76 -9.22
C SER A 134 -0.34 9.43 -9.52
N MET A 135 0.11 9.33 -10.77
CA MET A 135 1.30 10.00 -11.30
C MET A 135 2.58 9.81 -10.46
N SER A 136 2.66 8.70 -9.73
CA SER A 136 3.73 8.40 -8.79
C SER A 136 4.20 6.96 -8.97
N PRO A 137 5.47 6.65 -8.62
CA PRO A 137 5.94 5.27 -8.61
C PRO A 137 5.08 4.39 -7.72
N ARG A 138 4.88 3.14 -8.16
CA ARG A 138 4.20 2.12 -7.37
C ARG A 138 5.08 1.69 -6.21
N TRP A 139 4.45 1.44 -5.07
CA TRP A 139 5.12 0.90 -3.90
C TRP A 139 4.88 -0.60 -3.79
N TYR A 140 5.85 -1.31 -3.22
CA TYR A 140 5.81 -2.75 -3.13
C TYR A 140 6.21 -3.22 -1.74
N ILE A 141 5.42 -4.16 -1.20
CA ILE A 141 5.80 -5.01 -0.08
C ILE A 141 6.03 -6.40 -0.67
N ARG A 142 7.29 -6.83 -0.70
CA ARG A 142 7.73 -8.10 -1.29
C ARG A 142 8.41 -8.95 -0.25
N ASN A 143 7.60 -9.72 0.48
CA ASN A 143 8.09 -10.67 1.48
C ASN A 143 8.44 -12.03 0.87
N PHE A 144 7.95 -12.32 -0.33
CA PHE A 144 8.11 -13.62 -0.99
C PHE A 144 8.66 -13.44 -2.42
N GLU A 145 9.72 -14.18 -2.75
CA GLU A 145 10.36 -14.14 -4.07
C GLU A 145 9.75 -15.13 -5.09
N ASP A 146 8.93 -16.08 -4.63
CA ASP A 146 8.29 -17.08 -5.48
C ASP A 146 7.35 -16.40 -6.48
N SER A 147 7.53 -16.70 -7.78
CA SER A 147 6.71 -16.17 -8.88
C SER A 147 5.26 -16.64 -8.83
N ARG A 148 4.94 -17.68 -8.06
CA ARG A 148 3.58 -18.17 -7.79
C ARG A 148 2.91 -17.42 -6.66
N THR A 149 3.65 -16.61 -5.90
CA THR A 149 3.06 -15.83 -4.81
C THR A 149 2.05 -14.83 -5.36
N ARG A 150 0.86 -14.81 -4.75
CA ARG A 150 -0.17 -13.84 -5.08
C ARG A 150 0.36 -12.41 -4.86
N MET A 151 0.01 -11.50 -5.76
CA MET A 151 0.18 -10.07 -5.58
C MET A 151 -1.19 -9.41 -5.42
N ILE A 152 -1.40 -8.76 -4.28
CA ILE A 152 -2.56 -7.95 -3.97
C ILE A 152 -2.31 -6.56 -4.56
N HIS A 153 -3.27 -6.03 -5.30
CA HIS A 153 -3.17 -4.71 -5.90
C HIS A 153 -4.15 -3.75 -5.23
N LEU A 154 -3.61 -2.65 -4.71
CA LEU A 154 -4.36 -1.59 -4.05
C LEU A 154 -4.10 -0.26 -4.75
N SER A 155 -5.03 0.67 -4.67
CA SER A 155 -4.83 2.06 -5.07
C SER A 155 -4.95 2.96 -3.86
N TYR A 156 -4.04 3.92 -3.74
CA TYR A 156 -4.00 4.87 -2.61
C TYR A 156 -4.32 6.28 -3.10
N HIS A 157 -5.34 6.88 -2.47
CA HIS A 157 -5.97 8.14 -2.89
C HIS A 157 -5.89 9.17 -1.77
N ASP A 158 -5.64 10.43 -2.15
CA ASP A 158 -5.74 11.61 -1.27
C ASP A 158 -4.93 11.55 0.04
N GLY A 159 -4.00 10.59 0.19
CA GLY A 159 -3.23 10.41 1.42
C GLY A 159 -3.97 9.72 2.56
N GLU A 160 -5.17 9.16 2.31
CA GLU A 160 -6.01 8.64 3.40
C GLU A 160 -6.82 7.39 3.03
N HIS A 161 -6.99 7.06 1.73
CA HIS A 161 -7.98 6.05 1.33
C HIS A 161 -7.40 4.98 0.40
N TYR A 162 -7.64 3.72 0.76
CA TYR A 162 -7.32 2.56 -0.06
C TYR A 162 -8.57 2.07 -0.81
N ASN A 163 -8.36 1.68 -2.07
CA ASN A 163 -9.31 0.90 -2.84
C ASN A 163 -8.64 -0.34 -3.41
N SER A 164 -9.44 -1.37 -3.69
CA SER A 164 -8.96 -2.55 -4.40
C SER A 164 -8.72 -2.24 -5.88
N VAL A 165 -7.73 -2.90 -6.49
CA VAL A 165 -7.42 -2.81 -7.91
C VAL A 165 -7.45 -4.19 -8.52
N ARG A 166 -8.28 -4.39 -9.54
CA ARG A 166 -8.45 -5.67 -10.21
C ARG A 166 -8.14 -5.57 -11.70
N SER A 167 -7.99 -6.72 -12.36
CA SER A 167 -8.01 -6.78 -13.83
C SER A 167 -9.30 -6.17 -14.36
N ARG A 168 -9.20 -5.47 -15.48
CA ARG A 168 -10.33 -4.80 -16.13
C ARG A 168 -11.43 -5.80 -16.50
N GLU A 169 -11.04 -7.00 -16.91
CA GLU A 169 -11.92 -8.12 -17.29
C GLU A 169 -12.44 -8.93 -16.09
N ASP A 170 -12.04 -8.61 -14.86
CA ASP A 170 -12.50 -9.33 -13.65
C ASP A 170 -14.00 -9.08 -13.41
N ALA A 171 -14.79 -10.14 -13.26
CA ALA A 171 -16.23 -10.06 -13.03
C ALA A 171 -16.60 -9.74 -11.57
N CYS A 172 -15.62 -9.70 -10.66
CA CYS A 172 -15.78 -9.39 -9.23
C CYS A 172 -16.66 -10.40 -8.45
N GLY A 173 -16.85 -11.61 -8.97
CA GLY A 173 -17.66 -12.66 -8.31
C GLY A 173 -16.90 -13.53 -7.30
N GLY A 174 -15.70 -13.13 -6.87
CA GLY A 174 -14.83 -13.91 -6.01
C GLY A 174 -13.45 -13.26 -5.82
N PRO A 175 -12.43 -14.03 -5.36
CA PRO A 175 -11.07 -13.54 -5.18
C PRO A 175 -10.55 -12.86 -6.46
N ALA A 176 -9.80 -11.76 -6.31
CA ALA A 176 -9.24 -11.06 -7.45
C ALA A 176 -8.36 -11.99 -8.29
N ARG A 177 -8.52 -11.88 -9.62
CA ARG A 177 -7.69 -12.62 -10.57
C ARG A 177 -6.25 -12.14 -10.50
N PRO A 178 -5.26 -13.03 -10.70
CA PRO A 178 -3.86 -12.61 -10.81
C PRO A 178 -3.68 -11.55 -11.90
N VAL A 179 -2.97 -10.49 -11.55
CA VAL A 179 -2.63 -9.38 -12.44
C VAL A 179 -1.16 -9.47 -12.81
N VAL A 180 -0.85 -9.40 -14.10
CA VAL A 180 0.52 -9.32 -14.61
C VAL A 180 0.74 -7.94 -15.22
N ILE A 181 1.63 -7.17 -14.62
CA ILE A 181 1.98 -5.84 -15.13
C ILE A 181 3.28 -5.99 -15.93
N GLU A 182 3.18 -5.94 -17.26
CA GLU A 182 4.30 -6.25 -18.16
C GLU A 182 5.54 -5.40 -17.89
N ALA A 183 5.37 -4.14 -17.50
CA ALA A 183 6.46 -3.25 -17.15
C ALA A 183 7.33 -3.83 -16.03
N ASP A 184 6.73 -4.44 -15.00
CA ASP A 184 7.47 -5.04 -13.89
C ASP A 184 8.09 -6.39 -14.26
N ALA A 185 7.43 -7.15 -15.13
CA ALA A 185 7.95 -8.42 -15.62
C ALA A 185 9.27 -8.21 -16.38
N LYS A 186 9.35 -7.16 -17.21
CA LYS A 186 10.57 -6.79 -17.95
C LYS A 186 11.69 -6.33 -17.01
N VAL A 187 11.36 -5.52 -16.00
CA VAL A 187 12.34 -5.09 -14.97
C VAL A 187 12.85 -6.28 -14.17
N SER A 188 11.97 -7.18 -13.71
CA SER A 188 12.37 -8.36 -12.95
C SER A 188 13.23 -9.33 -13.78
N ALA A 189 12.93 -9.51 -15.08
CA ALA A 189 13.75 -10.31 -15.98
C ALA A 189 15.15 -9.72 -16.16
N ALA A 190 15.25 -8.39 -16.33
CA ALA A 190 16.54 -7.70 -16.44
C ALA A 190 17.38 -7.83 -15.15
N SER A 191 16.75 -7.66 -13.97
CA SER A 191 17.44 -7.84 -12.69
C SER A 191 17.93 -9.27 -12.45
N LYS A 192 17.14 -10.28 -12.88
CA LYS A 192 17.55 -11.70 -12.79
C LYS A 192 18.72 -12.04 -13.72
N GLN A 193 18.75 -11.47 -14.93
CA GLN A 193 19.88 -11.61 -15.84
C GLN A 193 21.15 -10.96 -15.27
N ALA A 194 21.05 -9.77 -14.69
CA ALA A 194 22.19 -9.12 -14.04
C ALA A 194 22.77 -9.96 -12.88
N LYS A 195 21.91 -10.47 -11.99
CA LYS A 195 22.32 -11.34 -10.86
C LYS A 195 22.94 -12.67 -11.32
N ALA A 196 22.41 -13.27 -12.39
CA ALA A 196 22.96 -14.50 -12.97
C ALA A 196 24.36 -14.27 -13.59
N THR A 197 24.57 -13.11 -14.20
CA THR A 197 25.86 -12.76 -14.82
C THR A 197 26.94 -12.48 -13.76
N GLU A 198 26.58 -11.84 -12.64
CA GLU A 198 27.46 -11.65 -11.48
C GLU A 198 27.81 -12.95 -10.76
N SER A 199 26.87 -13.90 -10.65
CA SER A 199 27.16 -15.20 -10.04
C SER A 199 28.14 -16.03 -10.89
N LYS A 200 28.09 -15.94 -12.22
CA LYS A 200 29.01 -16.62 -13.13
C LYS A 200 30.43 -16.03 -13.15
N SER A 201 30.59 -14.74 -12.87
CA SER A 201 31.92 -14.11 -12.80
C SER A 201 32.65 -14.40 -11.48
N LYS A 202 31.92 -14.62 -10.37
CA LYS A 202 32.53 -15.02 -9.09
C LYS A 202 33.00 -16.48 -9.04
N THR A 203 32.38 -17.41 -9.78
CA THR A 203 32.80 -18.83 -9.79
C THR A 203 34.09 -19.09 -10.60
N ARG A 204 34.55 -18.13 -11.41
CA ARG A 204 35.73 -18.31 -12.28
C ARG A 204 37.07 -17.88 -11.66
N SER A 205 37.09 -17.34 -10.44
CA SER A 205 38.29 -16.72 -9.85
C SER A 205 39.01 -17.56 -8.78
N ASP A 206 38.51 -18.75 -8.40
CA ASP A 206 39.14 -19.63 -7.39
C ASP A 206 39.71 -20.92 -8.01
N LYS A 207 40.63 -20.78 -8.95
CA LYS A 207 41.51 -21.89 -9.34
C LYS A 207 42.91 -21.38 -9.64
N CYS A 208 43.68 -21.17 -8.58
CA CYS A 208 45.12 -20.97 -8.65
C CYS A 208 45.79 -22.23 -8.09
N ASP A 209 46.62 -22.82 -8.94
CA ASP A 209 47.36 -24.07 -8.80
C ASP A 209 48.25 -24.15 -7.55
N VAL A 210 48.30 -25.33 -6.93
CA VAL A 210 49.38 -25.71 -6.02
C VAL A 210 50.12 -26.90 -6.65
N ASP A 211 51.30 -26.60 -7.18
CA ASP A 211 52.28 -27.54 -7.72
C ASP A 211 52.91 -28.36 -6.58
N ALA A 212 52.89 -29.68 -6.71
CA ALA A 212 53.40 -30.63 -5.73
C ALA A 212 54.87 -30.92 -5.98
N GLY A 213 55.74 -30.41 -5.10
CA GLY A 213 57.18 -30.64 -5.13
C GLY A 213 57.58 -32.11 -4.94
N ALA A 214 58.44 -32.58 -5.83
CA ALA A 214 59.16 -33.84 -5.71
C ALA A 214 60.50 -33.62 -4.97
N VAL A 215 60.76 -34.41 -3.93
CA VAL A 215 62.12 -34.62 -3.40
C VAL A 215 62.31 -36.12 -3.16
N LYS A 216 63.36 -36.66 -3.78
CA LYS A 216 64.01 -37.92 -3.41
C LYS A 216 65.14 -37.61 -2.44
#